data_AF-A0AAQ3KZD0-F1
#
_entry.id   AF-A0AAQ3KZD0-F1
#
_cell.length_a   1.000
_cell.length_b   1.000
_cell.length_c   1.000
_cell.angle_alpha   90.00
_cell.angle_beta   90.00
_cell.angle_gamma   90.00
#
_symmetry.space_group_name_H-M   'P 1'
#
loop_
_entity.id
_entity.type
_entity.pdbx_description
1 polymer ?
#
loop_
_entity_poly.entity_id
_entity_poly.type
_entity_poly.pdbx_seq_one_letter_code
_entity_poly.pdbx_strand_id
1 'polypeptide(L)'
;MKKMVILVPSFVRANTFIIVVVALTKGAWTERLPYSGESDLVVNLPGQPSVKFLHYAGYVRINDDKSMFYWFYEAIKAPLEKPLLLWLNGVANHLFLESPVGVGFSYSNKSSDFENQNDKMTAEDSYTFLINWFTKFPTFKLHEFYIAGESYAGHYMPQLASLIHEKNNIATKNSYINFKGLMIGNPLLDLVPSLGIRPYPLVLPKRSGLQSVCASTRV
;
A
#
# COMPACT_ATOMS: atom_id res chain seq x y z
N MET A 1 48.68 69.39 8.14
CA MET A 1 49.84 68.49 8.32
C MET A 1 49.32 67.10 8.67
N LYS A 2 49.68 66.09 7.88
CA LYS A 2 49.28 64.68 8.05
C LYS A 2 49.89 64.12 9.34
N LYS A 3 49.12 63.37 10.14
CA LYS A 3 49.65 62.26 10.93
C LYS A 3 48.70 61.08 10.89
N MET A 4 49.25 60.01 10.33
CA MET A 4 48.75 58.65 10.20
C MET A 4 49.19 57.88 11.45
N VAL A 5 48.28 57.11 12.05
CA VAL A 5 48.64 55.94 12.86
C VAL A 5 47.60 54.86 12.57
N ILE A 6 48.08 53.76 11.97
CA ILE A 6 47.40 52.49 11.80
C ILE A 6 47.94 51.57 12.91
N LEU A 7 47.06 50.90 13.65
CA LEU A 7 47.37 49.61 14.28
C LEU A 7 46.11 48.71 14.24
N VAL A 8 46.24 47.58 13.54
CA VAL A 8 45.38 46.39 13.58
C VAL A 8 46.07 45.39 14.52
N PRO A 9 45.34 44.60 15.34
CA PRO A 9 45.35 43.14 15.12
C PRO A 9 43.98 42.50 15.44
N SER A 10 43.40 41.64 14.59
CA SER A 10 43.69 40.20 14.37
C SER A 10 42.58 39.31 14.94
N PHE A 11 41.68 38.87 14.04
CA PHE A 11 41.17 37.51 13.87
C PHE A 11 41.20 36.51 15.06
N VAL A 12 40.04 36.10 15.56
CA VAL A 12 39.76 34.70 15.99
C VAL A 12 38.28 34.34 15.69
N ARG A 13 38.09 33.18 15.05
CA ARG A 13 36.81 32.53 14.71
C ARG A 13 36.08 32.02 15.96
N ALA A 14 34.75 32.11 15.99
CA ALA A 14 33.86 31.08 16.58
C ALA A 14 32.39 31.38 16.27
N ASN A 15 31.85 30.74 15.23
CA ASN A 15 30.40 30.62 15.03
C ASN A 15 29.91 29.47 15.92
N THR A 16 29.52 29.74 17.18
CA THR A 16 28.69 28.82 17.98
C THR A 16 28.02 29.59 19.13
N PHE A 17 26.74 29.26 19.37
CA PHE A 17 25.88 29.63 20.49
C PHE A 17 25.13 30.97 20.41
N ILE A 18 23.93 30.93 19.83
CA ILE A 18 22.77 31.63 20.42
C ILE A 18 21.75 30.56 20.81
N ILE A 19 21.64 30.37 22.13
CA ILE A 19 20.69 29.47 22.78
C ILE A 19 19.31 30.14 22.79
N VAL A 20 18.33 29.31 22.41
CA VAL A 20 16.88 29.51 22.48
C VAL A 20 16.43 29.82 23.91
N VAL A 21 15.71 30.93 24.13
CA VAL A 21 14.76 31.09 25.24
C VAL A 21 13.63 32.05 24.84
N VAL A 22 12.44 31.52 24.46
CA VAL A 22 11.14 32.15 24.76
C VAL A 22 10.11 31.07 25.11
N ALA A 23 9.88 30.97 26.41
CA ALA A 23 8.70 30.57 27.18
C ALA A 23 7.52 29.80 26.51
N LEU A 24 7.41 28.53 26.91
CA LEU A 24 6.27 27.91 27.63
C LEU A 24 4.87 28.57 27.49
N THR A 25 4.13 28.19 26.46
CA THR A 25 2.67 28.00 26.55
C THR A 25 2.31 26.63 26.00
N LYS A 26 1.43 25.93 26.72
CA LYS A 26 1.05 24.53 26.51
C LYS A 26 0.70 24.22 25.05
N GLY A 27 1.41 23.26 24.47
CA GLY A 27 1.19 22.74 23.13
C GLY A 27 2.54 22.42 22.51
N ALA A 28 3.04 21.21 22.73
CA ALA A 28 4.20 20.69 22.02
C ALA A 28 3.82 20.56 20.53
N TRP A 29 4.00 21.63 19.78
CA TRP A 29 4.05 21.57 18.34
C TRP A 29 5.44 21.05 18.00
N THR A 30 5.51 19.75 17.71
CA THR A 30 6.67 19.20 17.01
C THR A 30 6.65 19.82 15.62
N GLU A 31 7.38 20.91 15.42
CA GLU A 31 7.59 21.48 14.08
C GLU A 31 8.28 20.39 13.23
N ARG A 32 7.50 19.79 12.33
CA ARG A 32 8.00 18.81 11.36
C ARG A 32 8.97 19.58 10.45
N LEU A 33 10.26 19.23 10.50
CA LEU A 33 11.24 19.80 9.57
C LEU A 33 10.72 19.65 8.13
N PRO A 34 10.83 20.68 7.27
CA PRO A 34 10.32 20.62 5.91
C PRO A 34 10.99 19.45 5.19
N TYR A 35 10.20 18.44 4.86
CA TYR A 35 10.66 17.29 4.09
C TYR A 35 10.83 17.75 2.64
N SER A 36 11.95 17.41 2.00
CA SER A 36 12.23 17.79 0.60
C SER A 36 11.19 17.28 -0.41
N GLY A 37 10.35 16.33 -0.01
CA GLY A 37 9.28 15.77 -0.85
C GLY A 37 7.93 16.48 -0.74
N GLU A 38 7.83 17.60 -0.04
CA GLU A 38 6.57 18.35 0.09
C GLU A 38 6.04 18.86 -1.27
N SER A 39 6.93 19.09 -2.24
CA SER A 39 6.57 19.40 -3.64
C SER A 39 5.81 18.28 -4.35
N ASP A 40 6.02 17.04 -3.92
CA ASP A 40 5.48 15.85 -4.57
C ASP A 40 4.15 15.44 -3.93
N LEU A 41 3.63 16.24 -2.99
CA LEU A 41 2.35 15.98 -2.33
C LEU A 41 1.22 15.98 -3.35
N VAL A 42 0.54 14.83 -3.45
CA VAL A 42 -0.65 14.68 -4.27
C VAL A 42 -1.83 15.23 -3.48
N VAL A 43 -2.39 16.34 -3.94
CA VAL A 43 -3.51 17.01 -3.27
C VAL A 43 -4.88 16.54 -3.77
N ASN A 44 -4.96 16.12 -5.05
CA ASN A 44 -6.20 15.65 -5.66
C ASN A 44 -5.89 14.69 -6.82
N LEU A 45 -6.71 13.65 -6.97
CA LEU A 45 -6.75 12.79 -8.16
C LEU A 45 -8.14 12.80 -8.81
N PRO A 46 -8.23 12.63 -10.15
CA PRO A 46 -9.51 12.59 -10.83
C PRO A 46 -10.43 11.49 -10.27
N GLY A 47 -11.59 11.90 -9.74
CA GLY A 47 -12.58 10.98 -9.15
C GLY A 47 -12.23 10.47 -7.75
N GLN A 48 -11.18 10.99 -7.11
CA GLN A 48 -10.80 10.60 -5.76
C GLN A 48 -11.66 11.33 -4.71
N PRO A 49 -12.21 10.60 -3.71
CA PRO A 49 -12.88 11.20 -2.56
C PRO A 49 -11.88 11.93 -1.64
N SER A 50 -12.39 12.72 -0.69
CA SER A 50 -11.55 13.33 0.35
C SER A 50 -10.90 12.25 1.24
N VAL A 51 -9.58 12.36 1.44
CA VAL A 51 -8.77 11.36 2.16
C VAL A 51 -7.99 12.02 3.30
N LYS A 52 -7.69 11.25 4.35
CA LYS A 52 -7.11 11.77 5.61
C LYS A 52 -5.61 11.50 5.78
N PHE A 53 -4.98 10.83 4.82
CA PHE A 53 -3.55 10.55 4.82
C PHE A 53 -2.86 11.29 3.69
N LEU A 54 -1.56 11.50 3.87
CA LEU A 54 -0.71 12.16 2.88
C LEU A 54 -0.17 11.11 1.91
N HIS A 55 -0.10 11.48 0.64
CA HIS A 55 0.50 10.67 -0.39
C HIS A 55 1.26 11.54 -1.37
N TYR A 56 2.36 11.00 -1.88
CA TYR A 56 3.33 11.76 -2.66
C TYR A 56 3.66 10.97 -3.91
N ALA A 57 3.70 11.63 -5.07
CA ALA A 57 4.05 10.98 -6.33
C ALA A 57 4.96 11.90 -7.14
N GLY A 58 6.09 11.35 -7.60
CA GLY A 58 7.12 12.15 -8.23
C GLY A 58 8.27 11.33 -8.78
N TYR A 59 9.35 12.00 -9.15
CA TYR A 59 10.54 11.37 -9.73
C TYR A 59 11.77 11.65 -8.87
N VAL A 60 12.53 10.59 -8.55
CA VAL A 60 13.85 10.71 -7.94
C VAL A 60 14.91 10.50 -9.02
N ARG A 61 15.76 11.51 -9.23
CA ARG A 61 16.90 11.43 -10.17
C ARG A 61 17.97 10.49 -9.60
N ILE A 62 18.42 9.53 -10.40
CA ILE A 62 19.49 8.59 -10.05
C ILE A 62 20.83 9.11 -10.56
N ASN A 63 20.86 9.55 -11.81
CA ASN A 63 22.02 10.13 -12.46
C ASN A 63 21.57 11.02 -13.63
N ASP A 64 22.48 11.40 -14.52
CA ASP A 64 22.18 12.39 -15.53
C ASP A 64 21.07 12.01 -16.52
N ASP A 65 20.95 10.71 -16.77
CA ASP A 65 20.06 10.14 -17.78
C ASP A 65 18.89 9.33 -17.19
N LYS A 66 18.87 9.11 -15.87
CA LYS A 66 17.93 8.18 -15.23
C LYS A 66 17.21 8.83 -14.06
N SER A 67 15.89 8.63 -14.05
CA SER A 67 15.01 8.94 -12.92
C SER A 67 14.03 7.79 -12.71
N MET A 68 13.66 7.54 -11.45
CA MET A 68 12.62 6.57 -11.10
C MET A 68 11.39 7.30 -10.56
N PHE A 69 10.22 6.90 -11.04
CA PHE A 69 8.95 7.34 -10.48
C PHE A 69 8.67 6.60 -9.17
N TYR A 70 8.08 7.28 -8.20
CA TYR A 70 7.57 6.69 -6.98
C TYR A 70 6.16 7.20 -6.67
N TRP A 71 5.40 6.39 -5.93
CA TRP A 71 4.17 6.82 -5.27
C TRP A 71 4.17 6.28 -3.84
N PHE A 72 4.28 7.18 -2.87
CA PHE A 72 4.39 6.89 -1.44
C PHE A 72 3.10 7.29 -0.71
N TYR A 73 2.68 6.46 0.25
CA TYR A 73 1.52 6.70 1.09
C TYR A 73 1.93 6.65 2.56
N GLU A 74 1.63 7.70 3.33
CA GLU A 74 1.84 7.69 4.77
C GLU A 74 0.82 6.80 5.47
N ALA A 75 1.24 6.12 6.54
CA ALA A 75 0.28 5.46 7.42
C ALA A 75 -0.63 6.51 8.10
N ILE A 76 -1.94 6.26 8.11
CA ILE A 76 -2.94 7.19 8.68
C ILE A 76 -2.64 7.53 10.16
N LYS A 77 -2.10 6.58 10.93
CA LYS A 77 -1.83 6.73 12.37
C LYS A 77 -0.34 6.62 12.66
N ALA A 78 0.22 7.66 13.29
CA ALA A 78 1.61 7.73 13.73
C ALA A 78 2.61 7.29 12.63
N PRO A 79 2.60 7.92 11.44
CA PRO A 79 3.40 7.47 10.29
C PRO A 79 4.90 7.38 10.58
N LEU A 80 5.42 8.25 11.44
CA LEU A 80 6.84 8.27 11.83
C LEU A 80 7.25 7.08 12.72
N GLU A 81 6.27 6.37 13.31
CA GLU A 81 6.50 5.18 14.14
C GLU A 81 6.26 3.87 13.38
N LYS A 82 5.78 3.94 12.13
CA LYS A 82 5.46 2.76 11.32
C LYS A 82 6.65 2.33 10.46
N PRO A 83 6.80 1.03 10.19
CA PRO A 83 7.82 0.56 9.26
C PRO A 83 7.53 1.07 7.84
N LEU A 84 8.60 1.26 7.06
CA LEU A 84 8.52 1.59 5.64
C LEU A 84 8.58 0.31 4.80
N LEU A 85 7.62 0.15 3.90
CA LEU A 85 7.55 -0.99 2.98
C LEU A 85 7.78 -0.50 1.55
N LEU A 86 8.73 -1.12 0.85
CA LEU A 86 9.00 -0.88 -0.57
C LEU A 86 8.47 -2.06 -1.40
N TRP A 87 7.61 -1.77 -2.36
CA TRP A 87 7.06 -2.75 -3.30
C TRP A 87 7.63 -2.55 -4.71
N LEU A 88 8.28 -3.57 -5.28
CA LEU A 88 8.88 -3.51 -6.62
C LEU A 88 8.16 -4.46 -7.59
N ASN A 89 7.93 -3.99 -8.83
CA ASN A 89 7.22 -4.74 -9.87
C ASN A 89 8.15 -5.11 -11.04
N GLY A 90 7.75 -6.11 -11.83
CA GLY A 90 8.48 -6.60 -13.00
C GLY A 90 7.67 -6.51 -14.32
N VAL A 91 7.25 -7.67 -14.84
CA VAL A 91 6.83 -7.85 -16.25
C VAL A 91 5.31 -7.96 -16.48
N ALA A 92 4.48 -7.73 -15.46
CA ALA A 92 3.04 -7.94 -15.52
C ALA A 92 2.25 -6.64 -15.40
N ASN A 93 1.04 -6.62 -15.98
CA ASN A 93 0.04 -5.59 -15.68
C ASN A 93 -0.40 -5.77 -14.22
N HIS A 94 -0.18 -4.76 -13.39
CA HIS A 94 -0.52 -4.80 -11.96
C HIS A 94 -1.76 -3.96 -11.66
N LEU A 95 -2.71 -4.56 -10.96
CA LEU A 95 -3.87 -3.90 -10.37
C LEU A 95 -3.77 -4.02 -8.86
N PHE A 96 -3.49 -2.90 -8.19
CA PHE A 96 -3.53 -2.82 -6.73
C PHE A 96 -4.95 -2.51 -6.28
N LEU A 97 -5.50 -3.39 -5.44
CA LEU A 97 -6.80 -3.19 -4.80
C LEU A 97 -6.58 -3.09 -3.29
N GLU A 98 -6.94 -1.94 -2.72
CA GLU A 98 -7.00 -1.76 -1.27
C GLU A 98 -8.36 -2.24 -0.77
N SER A 99 -8.36 -3.35 -0.04
CA SER A 99 -9.56 -4.04 0.43
C SER A 99 -9.30 -4.61 1.82
N PRO A 100 -10.29 -4.66 2.72
CA PRO A 100 -11.69 -4.21 2.55
C PRO A 100 -11.89 -2.69 2.62
N VAL A 101 -13.15 -2.24 2.54
CA VAL A 101 -13.48 -0.82 2.71
C VAL A 101 -12.95 -0.29 4.05
N GLY A 102 -12.32 0.87 4.06
CA GLY A 102 -11.58 1.40 5.22
C GLY A 102 -10.07 1.20 5.16
N VAL A 103 -9.57 0.39 4.22
CA VAL A 103 -8.13 0.27 3.93
C VAL A 103 -7.72 1.27 2.86
N GLY A 104 -6.70 2.07 3.15
CA GLY A 104 -6.15 3.07 2.22
C GLY A 104 -7.20 4.05 1.73
N PHE A 105 -7.40 4.15 0.42
CA PHE A 105 -8.39 5.03 -0.23
C PHE A 105 -9.81 4.45 -0.31
N SER A 106 -9.98 3.16 -0.02
CA SER A 106 -11.29 2.52 -0.06
C SER A 106 -12.13 2.96 1.14
N TYR A 107 -13.37 3.41 0.93
CA TYR A 107 -14.21 3.97 1.99
C TYR A 107 -15.68 3.54 1.83
N SER A 108 -16.44 3.62 2.93
CA SER A 108 -17.90 3.56 2.91
C SER A 108 -18.49 4.80 3.61
N ASN A 109 -19.65 5.24 3.12
CA ASN A 109 -20.44 6.27 3.77
C ASN A 109 -21.26 5.74 4.97
N LYS A 110 -21.33 4.42 5.16
CA LYS A 110 -22.07 3.79 6.26
C LYS A 110 -21.09 3.32 7.32
N SER A 111 -21.25 3.82 8.55
CA SER A 111 -20.39 3.43 9.67
C SER A 111 -20.50 1.94 10.00
N SER A 112 -21.68 1.33 9.80
CA SER A 112 -21.93 -0.09 10.00
C SER A 112 -21.05 -0.99 9.15
N ASP A 113 -20.58 -0.51 7.99
CA ASP A 113 -19.75 -1.27 7.09
C ASP A 113 -18.33 -1.42 7.62
N PHE A 114 -17.90 -0.66 8.65
CA PHE A 114 -16.62 -0.85 9.31
C PHE A 114 -16.71 -1.84 10.49
N GLU A 115 -17.89 -2.02 11.07
CA GLU A 115 -18.10 -2.90 12.23
C GLU A 115 -18.49 -4.33 11.85
N ASN A 116 -19.19 -4.50 10.72
CA ASN A 116 -19.76 -5.79 10.32
C ASN A 116 -18.92 -6.54 9.28
N GLN A 117 -17.69 -6.10 9.02
CA GLN A 117 -16.85 -6.74 8.00
C GLN A 117 -16.46 -8.15 8.40
N ASN A 118 -16.44 -9.02 7.39
CA ASN A 118 -15.87 -10.34 7.49
C ASN A 118 -15.26 -10.72 6.13
N ASP A 119 -14.50 -11.82 6.12
CA ASP A 119 -13.79 -12.23 4.92
C ASP A 119 -14.72 -12.57 3.74
N LYS A 120 -15.90 -13.12 4.03
CA LYS A 120 -16.88 -13.46 2.98
C LYS A 120 -17.40 -12.20 2.29
N MET A 121 -17.80 -11.18 3.06
CA MET A 121 -18.22 -9.89 2.51
C MET A 121 -17.07 -9.24 1.72
N THR A 122 -15.85 -9.30 2.25
CA THR A 122 -14.65 -8.79 1.58
C THR A 122 -14.42 -9.48 0.22
N ALA A 123 -14.64 -10.80 0.14
CA ALA A 123 -14.54 -11.54 -1.11
C ALA A 123 -15.64 -11.16 -2.11
N GLU A 124 -16.88 -10.99 -1.65
CA GLU A 124 -18.02 -10.58 -2.48
C GLU A 124 -17.83 -9.15 -3.05
N ASP A 125 -17.37 -8.22 -2.22
CA ASP A 125 -17.06 -6.85 -2.63
C ASP A 125 -15.89 -6.83 -3.61
N SER A 126 -14.83 -7.59 -3.33
CA SER A 126 -13.67 -7.70 -4.22
C SER A 126 -14.03 -8.32 -5.57
N TYR A 127 -14.91 -9.34 -5.59
CA TYR A 127 -15.44 -9.91 -6.83
C TYR A 127 -16.25 -8.88 -7.62
N THR A 128 -17.13 -8.15 -6.94
CA THR A 128 -17.96 -7.10 -7.56
C THR A 128 -17.07 -5.98 -8.14
N PHE A 129 -16.04 -5.58 -7.41
CA PHE A 129 -15.01 -4.66 -7.90
C PHE A 129 -14.37 -5.18 -9.19
N LEU A 130 -13.95 -6.44 -9.25
CA LEU A 130 -13.31 -7.02 -10.44
C LEU A 130 -14.23 -6.98 -11.66
N ILE A 131 -15.50 -7.35 -11.50
CA ILE A 131 -16.48 -7.30 -12.60
C ILE A 131 -16.66 -5.86 -13.12
N ASN A 132 -16.77 -4.89 -12.21
CA ASN A 132 -16.88 -3.49 -12.57
C ASN A 132 -15.59 -2.96 -13.24
N TRP A 133 -14.43 -3.40 -12.75
CA TRP A 133 -13.14 -3.02 -13.32
C TRP A 133 -12.96 -3.56 -14.74
N PHE A 134 -13.27 -4.84 -14.99
CA PHE A 134 -13.25 -5.41 -16.35
C PHE A 134 -14.31 -4.81 -17.28
N THR A 135 -15.40 -4.26 -16.73
CA THR A 135 -16.37 -3.50 -17.51
C THR A 135 -15.81 -2.13 -17.90
N LYS A 136 -15.08 -1.47 -17.00
CA LYS A 136 -14.40 -0.19 -17.26
C LYS A 136 -13.19 -0.35 -18.19
N PHE A 137 -12.48 -1.48 -18.12
CA PHE A 137 -11.29 -1.79 -18.91
C PHE A 137 -11.46 -3.10 -19.71
N PRO A 138 -12.34 -3.13 -20.72
CA PRO A 138 -12.74 -4.36 -21.41
C PRO A 138 -11.59 -5.06 -22.15
N THR A 139 -10.55 -4.33 -22.56
CA THR A 139 -9.37 -4.88 -23.25
C THR A 139 -8.64 -5.94 -22.42
N PHE A 140 -8.68 -5.84 -21.08
CA PHE A 140 -7.98 -6.78 -20.20
C PHE A 140 -8.78 -8.05 -19.89
N LYS A 141 -10.05 -8.14 -20.31
CA LYS A 141 -10.95 -9.24 -19.94
C LYS A 141 -10.49 -10.63 -20.40
N LEU A 142 -9.82 -10.70 -21.54
CA LEU A 142 -9.31 -11.95 -22.10
C LEU A 142 -7.94 -12.36 -21.53
N HIS A 143 -7.26 -11.44 -20.83
CA HIS A 143 -5.94 -11.72 -20.28
C HIS A 143 -6.03 -12.78 -19.20
N GLU A 144 -4.97 -13.58 -19.08
CA GLU A 144 -4.82 -14.49 -17.96
C GLU A 144 -4.76 -13.68 -16.67
N PHE A 145 -5.66 -14.01 -15.74
CA PHE A 145 -5.82 -13.28 -14.50
C PHE A 145 -5.28 -14.11 -13.34
N TYR A 146 -4.40 -13.50 -12.57
CA TYR A 146 -3.81 -14.05 -11.36
C TYR A 146 -4.08 -13.09 -10.22
N ILE A 147 -4.28 -13.63 -9.02
CA ILE A 147 -4.34 -12.83 -7.80
C ILE A 147 -3.07 -13.07 -7.00
N ALA A 148 -2.46 -12.02 -6.46
CA ALA A 148 -1.34 -12.12 -5.53
C ALA A 148 -1.56 -11.27 -4.28
N GLY A 149 -1.00 -11.68 -3.14
CA GLY A 149 -1.15 -10.97 -1.87
C GLY A 149 -0.25 -11.55 -0.78
N GLU A 150 -0.26 -10.93 0.40
CA GLU A 150 0.61 -11.30 1.52
C GLU A 150 -0.16 -11.35 2.85
N SER A 151 0.35 -12.10 3.83
CA SER A 151 -0.10 -12.05 5.23
C SER A 151 -1.57 -12.47 5.36
N TYR A 152 -2.45 -11.59 5.82
CA TYR A 152 -3.89 -11.88 5.97
C TYR A 152 -4.59 -12.10 4.62
N ALA A 153 -3.95 -11.76 3.49
CA ALA A 153 -4.41 -12.19 2.18
C ALA A 153 -4.51 -13.73 2.07
N GLY A 154 -3.84 -14.49 2.96
CA GLY A 154 -4.06 -15.92 3.17
C GLY A 154 -5.52 -16.31 3.41
N HIS A 155 -6.32 -15.42 4.01
CA HIS A 155 -7.77 -15.61 4.19
C HIS A 155 -8.58 -15.06 3.02
N TYR A 156 -8.23 -13.86 2.52
CA TYR A 156 -9.00 -13.19 1.46
C TYR A 156 -8.92 -13.90 0.12
N MET A 157 -7.72 -14.32 -0.28
CA MET A 157 -7.47 -14.77 -1.65
C MET A 157 -8.08 -16.14 -1.97
N PRO A 158 -8.00 -17.16 -1.09
CA PRO A 158 -8.69 -18.42 -1.35
C PRO A 158 -10.22 -18.25 -1.45
N GLN A 159 -10.81 -17.38 -0.62
CA GLN A 159 -12.24 -17.10 -0.65
C GLN A 159 -12.66 -16.41 -1.95
N LEU A 160 -11.90 -15.38 -2.37
CA LEU A 160 -12.12 -14.73 -3.65
C LEU A 160 -11.93 -15.70 -4.83
N ALA A 161 -10.90 -16.55 -4.81
CA ALA A 161 -10.65 -17.55 -5.85
C ALA A 161 -11.81 -18.56 -5.97
N SER A 162 -12.34 -19.05 -4.83
CA SER A 162 -13.52 -19.93 -4.82
C SER A 162 -14.72 -19.23 -5.43
N LEU A 163 -14.98 -17.98 -5.02
CA LEU A 163 -16.08 -17.20 -5.53
C LEU A 163 -15.98 -16.96 -7.05
N ILE A 164 -14.79 -16.61 -7.56
CA ILE A 164 -14.56 -16.48 -9.01
C ILE A 164 -14.85 -17.79 -9.73
N HIS A 165 -14.35 -18.92 -9.20
CA HIS A 165 -14.56 -20.23 -9.79
C HIS A 165 -16.05 -20.59 -9.87
N GLU A 166 -16.77 -20.42 -8.77
CA GLU A 166 -18.22 -20.67 -8.68
C GLU A 166 -19.00 -19.78 -9.65
N LYS A 167 -18.70 -18.48 -9.69
CA LYS A 167 -19.39 -17.54 -10.57
C LYS A 167 -19.08 -17.79 -12.05
N ASN A 168 -17.86 -18.22 -12.37
CA ASN A 168 -17.48 -18.59 -13.74
C ASN A 168 -18.30 -19.77 -14.29
N ASN A 169 -18.73 -20.72 -13.44
CA ASN A 169 -19.53 -21.87 -13.87
C ASN A 169 -20.93 -21.47 -14.38
N ILE A 170 -21.43 -20.31 -13.97
CA ILE A 170 -22.72 -19.76 -14.39
C ILE A 170 -22.56 -18.42 -15.16
N ALA A 171 -21.33 -18.05 -15.50
CA ALA A 171 -21.03 -16.76 -16.08
C ALA A 171 -21.44 -16.69 -17.56
N THR A 172 -21.92 -15.53 -17.97
CA THR A 172 -21.96 -15.17 -19.39
C THR A 172 -20.57 -14.75 -19.85
N LYS A 173 -20.36 -14.62 -21.17
CA LYS A 173 -19.11 -14.07 -21.74
C LYS A 173 -18.72 -12.71 -21.13
N ASN A 174 -19.70 -11.93 -20.67
CA ASN A 174 -19.47 -10.62 -20.08
C ASN A 174 -19.11 -10.64 -18.59
N SER A 175 -19.34 -11.73 -17.87
CA SER A 175 -18.99 -11.84 -16.45
C SER A 175 -17.88 -12.86 -16.18
N TYR A 176 -17.43 -13.56 -17.21
CA TYR A 176 -16.37 -14.57 -17.10
C TYR A 176 -15.01 -13.90 -16.89
N ILE A 177 -14.25 -14.39 -15.91
CA ILE A 177 -12.88 -13.98 -15.61
C ILE A 177 -11.94 -15.15 -15.97
N ASN A 178 -10.95 -14.91 -16.83
CA ASN A 178 -9.96 -15.93 -17.24
C ASN A 178 -8.92 -16.20 -16.13
N PHE A 179 -9.40 -16.69 -14.99
CA PHE A 179 -8.61 -16.90 -13.78
C PHE A 179 -7.72 -18.14 -13.89
N LYS A 180 -6.42 -17.98 -13.62
CA LYS A 180 -5.40 -19.03 -13.78
C LYS A 180 -4.77 -19.50 -12.49
N GLY A 181 -4.66 -18.64 -11.48
CA GLY A 181 -4.03 -19.04 -10.23
C GLY A 181 -3.87 -17.92 -9.21
N LEU A 182 -3.31 -18.29 -8.07
CA LEU A 182 -3.05 -17.39 -6.97
C LEU A 182 -1.66 -17.61 -6.37
N MET A 183 -1.06 -16.54 -5.88
CA MET A 183 0.22 -16.55 -5.17
C MET A 183 0.03 -15.85 -3.82
N ILE A 184 0.44 -16.49 -2.73
CA ILE A 184 0.34 -15.88 -1.40
C ILE A 184 1.70 -15.92 -0.72
N GLY A 185 2.22 -14.74 -0.40
CA GLY A 185 3.43 -14.57 0.41
C GLY A 185 3.09 -14.61 1.90
N ASN A 186 3.87 -15.36 2.68
CA ASN A 186 3.76 -15.39 4.14
C ASN A 186 2.31 -15.45 4.70
N PRO A 187 1.44 -16.36 4.21
CA PRO A 187 0.03 -16.34 4.55
C PRO A 187 -0.23 -16.65 6.03
N LEU A 188 -1.21 -15.96 6.63
CA LEU A 188 -1.91 -16.48 7.79
C LEU A 188 -2.94 -17.51 7.31
N LEU A 189 -2.71 -18.80 7.63
CA LEU A 189 -3.57 -19.91 7.20
C LEU A 189 -4.42 -20.46 8.35
N ASP A 190 -3.87 -20.49 9.57
CA ASP A 190 -4.53 -20.96 10.78
C ASP A 190 -4.09 -20.11 11.98
N LEU A 191 -5.00 -19.86 12.92
CA LEU A 191 -4.69 -19.29 14.25
C LEU A 191 -4.26 -20.37 15.28
N VAL A 192 -4.25 -21.63 14.87
CA VAL A 192 -3.92 -22.82 15.69
C VAL A 192 -2.50 -23.41 15.51
N PRO A 193 -1.50 -22.81 14.83
CA PRO A 193 -0.14 -23.39 14.84
C PRO A 193 0.59 -23.28 16.18
N SER A 194 0.15 -22.44 17.13
CA SER A 194 0.83 -22.25 18.42
C SER A 194 0.57 -23.37 19.44
N LEU A 195 -0.35 -24.31 19.18
CA LEU A 195 -0.71 -25.39 20.11
C LEU A 195 -0.38 -26.81 19.61
N GLY A 196 0.30 -26.97 18.47
CA GLY A 196 0.88 -28.25 18.07
C GLY A 196 -0.09 -29.39 17.73
N ILE A 197 -1.36 -29.09 17.42
CA ILE A 197 -2.34 -30.10 16.99
C ILE A 197 -2.45 -30.09 15.46
N ARG A 198 -2.26 -31.25 14.82
CA ARG A 198 -2.20 -31.40 13.36
C ARG A 198 -3.56 -31.10 12.67
N PRO A 199 -3.57 -30.41 11.51
CA PRO A 199 -4.78 -29.85 10.91
C PRO A 199 -5.59 -30.82 10.02
N TYR A 200 -6.83 -30.42 9.74
CA TYR A 200 -7.68 -30.96 8.67
C TYR A 200 -7.03 -30.70 7.29
N PRO A 201 -7.18 -31.62 6.31
CA PRO A 201 -6.60 -31.43 4.99
C PRO A 201 -7.38 -30.39 4.18
N LEU A 202 -6.65 -29.42 3.61
CA LEU A 202 -7.08 -28.63 2.45
C LEU A 202 -7.42 -29.58 1.29
N VAL A 203 -8.70 -29.81 1.03
CA VAL A 203 -9.17 -30.53 -0.17
C VAL A 203 -9.46 -29.50 -1.25
N LEU A 204 -8.43 -29.13 -2.02
CA LEU A 204 -8.64 -28.47 -3.31
C LEU A 204 -9.10 -29.52 -4.34
N PRO A 205 -10.09 -29.23 -5.19
CA PRO A 205 -10.57 -30.18 -6.20
C PRO A 205 -9.44 -30.52 -7.20
N LYS A 206 -9.06 -31.80 -7.24
CA LYS A 206 -7.94 -32.37 -8.03
C LYS A 206 -8.09 -32.29 -9.57
N ARG A 207 -8.96 -31.45 -10.14
CA ARG A 207 -9.30 -31.52 -11.58
C ARG A 207 -9.11 -30.26 -12.42
N SER A 208 -8.55 -29.19 -11.89
CA SER A 208 -8.12 -28.04 -12.70
C SER A 208 -6.68 -27.70 -12.34
N GLY A 209 -5.84 -27.43 -13.34
CA GLY A 209 -4.43 -27.12 -13.20
C GLY A 209 -4.12 -25.79 -12.50
N LEU A 210 -4.80 -25.48 -11.39
CA LEU A 210 -4.43 -24.40 -10.48
C LEU A 210 -3.11 -24.77 -9.79
N GLN A 211 -2.05 -24.06 -10.16
CA GLN A 211 -0.81 -24.06 -9.38
C GLN A 211 -0.96 -23.05 -8.24
N SER A 212 -0.85 -23.56 -7.01
CA SER A 212 -0.61 -22.73 -5.82
C SER A 212 0.89 -22.69 -5.58
N VAL A 213 1.49 -21.49 -5.61
CA VAL A 213 2.89 -21.29 -5.24
C VAL A 213 2.92 -20.53 -3.92
N CYS A 214 3.32 -21.21 -2.86
CA CYS A 214 3.58 -20.61 -1.56
C CYS A 214 5.06 -20.21 -1.51
N ALA A 215 5.34 -18.91 -1.58
CA ALA A 215 6.69 -18.39 -1.35
C ALA A 215 6.83 -18.13 0.16
N SER A 216 7.57 -19.01 0.86
CA SER A 216 7.99 -18.78 2.24
C SER A 216 9.43 -18.31 2.23
N THR A 217 9.64 -17.01 2.44
CA THR A 217 10.97 -16.50 2.83
C THR A 217 11.01 -16.44 4.34
N ARG A 218 11.72 -17.39 4.97
CA ARG A 218 12.24 -17.19 6.33
C ARG A 218 13.36 -16.17 6.23
N VAL A 219 13.29 -15.11 7.03
CA VAL A 219 14.43 -14.25 7.37
C VAL A 219 14.94 -14.69 8.73
#